data_AF-A0A1V6EHM8-F1
#
_entry.id   AF-A0A1V6EHM8-F1
#
_cell.length_a   1.000
_cell.length_b   1.000
_cell.length_c   1.000
_cell.angle_alpha   90.00
_cell.angle_beta   90.00
_cell.angle_gamma   90.00
#
_symmetry.space_group_name_H-M   'P 1'
#
loop_
_entity.id
_entity.type
_entity.pdbx_description
1 polymer ?
#
loop_
_entity_poly.entity_id
_entity_poly.type
_entity_poly.pdbx_seq_one_letter_code
_entity_poly.pdbx_strand_id
1 'polypeptide(L)'
;MSTIKKVNRRKFRGEFRGFRNPLFRSLSLNHPTAEVFRQRLLGKEKNQWFAFLRHPGVPPTNNHAEQSIRPIVIMRKTSFGTRSQRGSQRHGILQSLTQTAKRQGKDIRSFLKTVLTEDTATAQKELYRNKSDP
;
A
#
# COMPACT_ATOMS: atom_id res chain seq x y z
N MET A 1 8.40 -19.28 0.12
CA MET A 1 7.83 -18.28 1.07
C MET A 1 8.99 -17.61 1.80
N SER A 2 9.28 -16.35 1.52
CA SER A 2 10.36 -15.62 2.23
C SER A 2 9.86 -15.24 3.62
N THR A 3 10.46 -15.83 4.66
CA THR A 3 10.19 -15.52 6.06
C THR A 3 10.59 -14.08 6.34
N ILE A 4 9.63 -13.16 6.35
CA ILE A 4 9.86 -11.77 6.76
C ILE A 4 10.45 -11.83 8.18
N LYS A 5 11.71 -11.41 8.35
CA LYS A 5 12.34 -11.30 9.66
C LYS A 5 11.40 -10.51 10.58
N LYS A 6 10.95 -11.13 11.67
CA LYS A 6 10.11 -10.45 12.67
C LYS A 6 10.88 -9.24 13.18
N VAL A 7 10.45 -8.04 12.79
CA VAL A 7 11.04 -6.82 13.32
C VAL A 7 10.77 -6.73 14.81
N ASN A 8 11.83 -6.53 15.59
CA ASN A 8 11.74 -6.30 17.03
C ASN A 8 11.13 -4.92 17.27
N ARG A 9 9.80 -4.86 17.36
CA ARG A 9 9.03 -3.62 17.55
C ARG A 9 9.42 -2.86 18.83
N ARG A 10 9.85 -3.55 19.88
CA ARG A 10 10.29 -2.90 21.14
C ARG A 10 11.58 -2.13 20.92
N LYS A 11 12.58 -2.76 20.29
CA LYS A 11 13.84 -2.10 19.92
C LYS A 11 13.59 -0.89 19.03
N PHE A 12 12.79 -1.06 17.98
CA PHE A 12 12.49 0.00 17.03
C PHE A 12 11.74 1.19 17.67
N ARG A 13 10.85 0.94 18.64
CA ARG A 13 10.19 2.01 19.42
C ARG A 13 11.16 2.81 20.30
N GLY A 14 12.23 2.17 20.80
CA GLY A 14 13.30 2.83 21.56
C GLY A 14 14.09 3.78 20.68
N GLU A 15 14.56 3.31 19.52
CA GLU A 15 15.27 4.13 18.51
C GLU A 15 14.39 5.28 18.00
N PHE A 16 13.08 5.05 17.88
CA PHE A 16 12.10 6.08 17.48
C PHE A 16 12.00 7.29 18.41
N ARG A 17 12.42 7.15 19.67
CA ARG A 17 12.50 8.30 20.60
C ARG A 17 13.55 9.31 20.15
N GLY A 18 14.59 8.87 19.43
CA GLY A 18 15.60 9.76 18.84
C GLY A 18 15.02 10.79 17.87
N PHE A 19 13.95 10.45 17.13
CA PHE A 19 13.24 11.42 16.28
C PHE A 19 12.40 12.45 17.04
N ARG A 20 12.22 12.26 18.35
CA ARG A 20 11.64 13.27 19.24
C ARG A 20 12.70 14.19 19.83
N ASN A 21 13.99 13.91 19.62
CA ASN A 21 15.06 14.75 20.08
C ASN A 21 14.94 16.14 19.42
N PRO A 22 14.90 17.24 20.20
CA PRO A 22 14.85 18.59 19.68
C PRO A 22 16.02 18.92 18.73
N LEU A 23 17.20 18.32 18.93
CA LEU A 23 18.35 18.50 18.04
C LEU A 23 18.08 17.98 16.63
N PHE A 24 17.41 16.84 16.50
CA PHE A 24 17.02 16.32 15.18
C PHE A 24 15.97 17.23 14.51
N ARG A 25 15.25 18.07 15.25
CA ARG A 25 14.22 19.00 14.74
C ARG A 25 14.73 20.41 14.46
N SER A 26 15.83 20.84 15.06
CA SER A 26 16.40 22.17 14.84
C SER A 26 17.61 22.19 13.90
N LEU A 27 18.37 21.10 13.79
CA LEU A 27 19.59 21.08 12.98
C LEU A 27 19.29 20.81 11.50
N SER A 28 19.61 21.76 10.63
CA SER A 28 19.66 21.55 9.19
C SER A 28 20.84 20.63 8.83
N LEU A 29 20.59 19.66 7.96
CA LEU A 29 21.62 18.75 7.46
C LEU A 29 22.30 19.36 6.23
N ASN A 30 23.62 19.26 6.15
CA ASN A 30 24.42 19.78 5.03
C ASN A 30 24.16 19.03 3.71
N HIS A 31 23.57 17.83 3.76
CA HIS A 31 23.28 17.03 2.57
C HIS A 31 21.81 17.20 2.14
N PRO A 32 21.52 17.67 0.91
CA PRO A 32 20.17 18.07 0.49
C PRO A 32 19.16 16.91 0.55
N THR A 33 19.53 15.71 0.13
CA THR A 33 18.65 14.53 0.20
C THR A 33 18.34 14.13 1.64
N ALA A 34 19.30 14.30 2.55
CA ALA A 34 19.13 13.96 3.95
C ALA A 34 18.19 14.96 4.63
N GLU A 35 18.28 16.24 4.25
CA GLU A 35 17.37 17.29 4.69
C GLU A 35 15.94 17.04 4.21
N VAL A 36 15.73 16.69 2.94
CA VAL A 36 14.39 16.32 2.42
C VAL A 36 13.82 15.12 3.18
N PHE A 37 14.63 14.09 3.41
CA PHE A 37 14.21 12.92 4.19
C PHE A 37 13.81 13.30 5.61
N ARG A 38 14.61 14.13 6.28
CA ARG A 38 14.34 14.66 7.62
C ARG A 38 13.03 15.45 7.66
N GLN A 39 12.80 16.35 6.71
CA GLN A 39 11.57 17.13 6.63
C GLN A 39 10.33 16.23 6.50
N ARG A 40 10.38 15.21 5.62
CA ARG A 40 9.30 14.22 5.47
C ARG A 40 9.09 13.37 6.74
N LEU A 41 10.19 13.03 7.41
CA LEU A 41 10.16 12.26 8.64
C LEU A 41 9.55 13.03 9.82
N LEU A 42 9.67 14.37 9.80
CA LEU A 42 9.04 15.27 10.76
C LEU A 42 7.63 15.70 10.35
N GLY A 43 7.31 15.60 9.06
CA GLY A 43 6.04 15.98 8.44
C GLY A 43 4.94 14.92 8.55
N LYS A 44 3.98 15.02 7.62
CA LYS A 44 2.76 14.19 7.60
C LYS A 44 3.06 12.75 7.25
N GLU A 45 4.11 12.48 6.46
CA GLU A 45 4.47 11.13 6.02
C GLU A 45 4.95 10.22 7.15
N LYS A 46 5.43 10.80 8.26
CA LYS A 46 5.85 10.06 9.46
C LYS A 46 4.84 9.01 9.88
N ASN A 47 3.56 9.39 9.92
CA ASN A 47 2.52 8.47 10.37
C ASN A 47 2.37 7.29 9.40
N GLN A 48 2.61 7.48 8.12
CA GLN A 48 2.45 6.44 7.09
C GLN A 48 3.63 5.45 7.11
N TRP A 49 4.87 5.93 7.20
CA TRP A 49 6.07 5.08 7.15
C TRP A 49 6.18 4.10 8.32
N PHE A 50 5.69 4.50 9.50
CA PHE A 50 5.79 3.68 10.72
C PHE A 50 4.46 3.05 11.14
N ALA A 51 3.53 2.85 10.20
CA ALA A 51 2.25 2.19 10.45
C ALA A 51 2.41 0.80 11.11
N PHE A 52 3.45 0.05 10.73
CA PHE A 52 3.77 -1.27 11.31
C PHE A 52 4.14 -1.27 12.80
N LEU A 53 4.48 -0.10 13.38
CA LEU A 53 4.70 0.06 14.82
C LEU A 53 3.40 0.23 15.60
N ARG A 54 2.34 0.69 14.94
CA ARG A 54 1.00 0.93 15.53
C ARG A 54 0.05 -0.22 15.27
N HIS A 55 0.11 -0.84 14.09
CA HIS A 55 -0.79 -1.93 13.69
C HIS A 55 -0.05 -3.28 13.70
N PRO A 56 -0.38 -4.18 14.64
CA PRO A 56 0.07 -5.57 14.58
C PRO A 56 -0.36 -6.23 13.25
N GLY A 57 0.45 -7.14 12.71
CA GLY A 57 0.19 -7.77 11.41
C GLY A 57 0.68 -7.01 10.17
N VAL A 58 0.89 -5.69 10.23
CA VAL A 58 1.44 -4.95 9.08
C VAL A 58 2.96 -5.17 8.99
N PRO A 59 3.51 -5.62 7.84
CA PRO A 59 4.94 -5.79 7.67
C PRO A 59 5.65 -4.44 7.52
N PRO A 60 6.95 -4.35 7.89
CA PRO A 60 7.76 -3.13 7.79
C PRO A 60 8.29 -2.89 6.35
N THR A 61 7.78 -3.62 5.36
CA THR A 61 8.29 -3.64 3.98
C THR A 61 7.21 -3.27 2.99
N ASN A 62 7.59 -2.61 1.90
CA ASN A 62 6.68 -2.27 0.80
C ASN A 62 6.39 -3.44 -0.16
N ASN A 63 6.98 -4.62 0.07
CA ASN A 63 6.88 -5.79 -0.80
C ASN A 63 5.45 -6.10 -1.26
N HIS A 64 4.46 -5.94 -0.37
CA HIS A 64 3.06 -6.21 -0.69
C HIS A 64 2.50 -5.24 -1.73
N ALA A 65 2.80 -3.95 -1.61
CA ALA A 65 2.35 -2.95 -2.59
C ALA A 65 3.10 -3.12 -3.91
N GLU A 66 4.41 -3.38 -3.87
CA GLU A 66 5.20 -3.67 -5.07
C GLU A 66 4.65 -4.89 -5.82
N GLN A 67 4.42 -6.00 -5.11
CA GLN A 67 3.83 -7.20 -5.71
C GLN A 67 2.44 -6.94 -6.30
N SER A 68 1.65 -6.09 -5.66
CA SER A 68 0.31 -5.72 -6.13
C SER A 68 0.33 -4.90 -7.43
N ILE A 69 1.39 -4.13 -7.67
CA ILE A 69 1.57 -3.28 -8.86
C ILE A 69 2.29 -4.04 -10.00
N ARG A 70 3.00 -5.13 -9.71
CA ARG A 70 3.73 -5.91 -10.74
C ARG A 70 2.87 -6.32 -11.95
N PRO A 71 1.62 -6.80 -11.82
CA PRO A 71 0.85 -7.23 -12.98
C PRO A 71 0.63 -6.11 -14.01
N ILE A 72 0.30 -4.89 -13.55
CA ILE A 72 0.10 -3.76 -14.46
C ILE A 72 1.41 -3.28 -15.09
N VAL A 73 2.53 -3.36 -14.37
CA VAL A 73 3.86 -3.00 -14.90
C VAL A 73 4.31 -4.01 -15.95
N ILE A 74 4.12 -5.30 -15.71
CA ILE A 74 4.43 -6.37 -16.67
C ILE A 74 3.58 -6.19 -17.93
N MET A 75 2.26 -6.00 -17.78
CA MET A 75 1.36 -5.76 -18.92
C MET A 75 1.81 -4.56 -19.75
N ARG A 76 2.15 -3.43 -19.12
CA ARG A 76 2.66 -2.25 -19.85
C ARG A 76 3.95 -2.56 -20.61
N LYS A 77 4.83 -3.37 -20.03
CA LYS A 77 6.09 -3.77 -20.66
C LYS A 77 5.87 -4.70 -21.86
N THR A 78 4.98 -5.69 -21.74
CA THR A 78 4.72 -6.68 -22.80
C THR A 78 3.85 -6.13 -23.93
N SER A 79 2.88 -5.27 -23.59
CA SER A 79 1.86 -4.78 -24.52
C SER A 79 2.14 -3.36 -25.01
N PHE A 80 3.26 -2.75 -24.60
CA PHE A 80 3.60 -1.34 -24.82
C PHE A 80 2.56 -0.35 -24.25
N GLY A 81 1.80 -0.79 -23.25
CA GLY A 81 0.79 0.01 -22.58
C GLY A 81 -0.47 0.28 -23.42
N THR A 82 -1.12 1.40 -23.13
CA THR A 82 -2.41 1.79 -23.72
C THR A 82 -2.25 3.00 -24.63
N ARG A 83 -2.90 2.99 -25.79
CA ARG A 83 -2.83 4.07 -26.80
C ARG A 83 -3.76 5.25 -26.54
N SER A 84 -4.52 5.24 -25.45
CA SER A 84 -5.46 6.31 -25.10
C SER A 84 -5.57 6.49 -23.59
N GLN A 85 -5.88 7.71 -23.17
CA GLN A 85 -6.08 8.04 -21.75
C GLN A 85 -7.24 7.25 -21.15
N ARG A 86 -8.33 7.08 -21.89
CA ARG A 86 -9.47 6.24 -21.50
C ARG A 86 -9.05 4.78 -21.29
N GLY A 87 -8.18 4.25 -22.16
CA GLY A 87 -7.63 2.89 -22.00
C GLY A 87 -6.79 2.74 -20.73
N SER A 88 -5.94 3.74 -20.43
CA SER A 88 -5.12 3.80 -19.21
C SER A 88 -6.00 3.80 -17.95
N GLN A 89 -7.04 4.62 -17.94
CA GLN A 89 -7.99 4.72 -16.83
C GLN A 89 -8.73 3.40 -16.60
N ARG A 90 -9.26 2.76 -17.66
CA ARG A 90 -9.92 1.45 -17.58
C ARG A 90 -9.01 0.38 -16.98
N HIS A 91 -7.75 0.32 -17.43
CA HIS A 91 -6.77 -0.61 -16.85
C HIS A 91 -6.49 -0.31 -15.38
N GLY A 92 -6.39 0.96 -14.99
CA GLY A 92 -6.21 1.36 -13.60
C GLY A 92 -7.38 0.90 -12.72
N ILE A 93 -8.62 1.09 -13.18
CA ILE A 93 -9.84 0.67 -12.47
C ILE A 93 -9.86 -0.86 -12.33
N LEU A 94 -9.70 -1.60 -13.43
CA LEU A 94 -9.75 -3.06 -13.42
C LEU A 94 -8.67 -3.67 -12.52
N GLN A 95 -7.45 -3.12 -12.55
CA GLN A 95 -6.35 -3.58 -11.70
C GLN A 95 -6.63 -3.28 -10.22
N SER A 96 -7.18 -2.11 -9.90
CA SER A 96 -7.58 -1.77 -8.53
C SER A 96 -8.64 -2.75 -7.99
N LEU A 97 -9.69 -3.00 -8.78
CA LEU A 97 -10.78 -3.92 -8.43
C LEU A 97 -10.27 -5.35 -8.26
N THR A 98 -9.51 -5.86 -9.24
CA THR A 98 -8.97 -7.22 -9.22
C THR A 98 -8.02 -7.44 -8.05
N GLN A 99 -7.12 -6.48 -7.79
CA GLN A 99 -6.15 -6.58 -6.71
C GLN A 99 -6.80 -6.49 -5.33
N THR A 100 -7.90 -5.73 -5.21
CA THR A 100 -8.70 -5.66 -3.99
C THR A 100 -9.45 -6.97 -3.77
N ALA A 101 -10.14 -7.51 -4.78
CA ALA A 101 -10.84 -8.79 -4.70
C ALA A 101 -9.90 -9.93 -4.29
N LYS A 102 -8.72 -10.01 -4.92
CA LYS A 102 -7.68 -10.98 -4.59
C LYS A 102 -7.19 -10.85 -3.14
N ARG A 103 -7.05 -9.62 -2.62
CA ARG A 103 -6.66 -9.38 -1.22
C ARG A 103 -7.75 -9.78 -0.23
N GLN A 104 -9.02 -9.70 -0.63
CA GLN A 104 -10.17 -10.12 0.16
C GLN A 104 -10.48 -11.61 0.02
N GLY A 105 -9.65 -12.37 -0.71
CA GLY A 105 -9.84 -13.81 -0.94
C GLY A 105 -11.06 -14.14 -1.79
N LYS A 106 -11.55 -13.19 -2.60
CA LYS A 106 -12.74 -13.37 -3.44
C LYS A 106 -12.36 -14.00 -4.78
N ASP A 107 -13.29 -14.80 -5.32
CA ASP A 107 -13.18 -15.25 -6.71
C ASP A 107 -13.36 -14.05 -7.65
N ILE A 108 -12.35 -13.80 -8.47
CA ILE A 108 -12.31 -12.62 -9.34
C ILE A 108 -13.41 -12.69 -10.40
N ARG A 109 -13.70 -13.88 -10.93
CA ARG A 109 -14.69 -14.06 -11.99
C ARG A 109 -16.11 -13.78 -11.48
N SER A 110 -16.47 -14.36 -10.33
CA SER A 110 -17.73 -14.07 -9.64
C SER A 110 -17.88 -12.58 -9.38
N PHE A 111 -16.86 -11.96 -8.78
CA PHE A 111 -16.91 -10.54 -8.45
C PHE A 111 -17.07 -9.64 -9.69
N LEU A 112 -16.33 -9.91 -10.77
CA LEU A 112 -16.48 -9.13 -12.01
C LEU A 112 -17.86 -9.31 -12.65
N LYS A 113 -18.48 -10.50 -12.52
CA LYS A 113 -19.86 -10.71 -12.97
C LYS A 113 -20.81 -9.80 -12.19
N THR A 114 -20.74 -9.80 -10.87
CA THR A 114 -21.60 -8.96 -10.01
C THR A 114 -21.43 -7.47 -10.30
N VAL A 115 -20.18 -7.00 -10.48
CA VAL A 115 -19.92 -5.59 -10.83
C VAL A 115 -20.58 -5.18 -12.15
N LEU A 116 -20.75 -6.11 -13.09
CA LEU A 116 -21.33 -5.86 -14.40
C LEU A 116 -22.85 -6.07 -14.46
N THR A 117 -23.42 -6.88 -13.56
CA THR A 117 -24.85 -7.26 -13.61
C THR A 117 -25.69 -6.67 -12.49
N GLU A 118 -25.10 -6.38 -11.33
CA GLU A 118 -25.81 -5.93 -10.14
C GLU A 118 -25.61 -4.43 -9.87
N ASP A 119 -26.32 -3.92 -8.87
CA ASP A 119 -26.17 -2.55 -8.40
C ASP A 119 -24.85 -2.34 -7.62
N THR A 120 -24.50 -1.06 -7.43
CA THR A 120 -23.22 -0.69 -6.81
C THR A 120 -23.15 -1.14 -5.34
N ALA A 121 -24.27 -1.15 -4.61
CA ALA A 121 -24.25 -1.55 -3.20
C ALA A 121 -23.99 -3.04 -3.04
N THR A 122 -24.60 -3.88 -3.91
CA THR A 122 -24.35 -5.33 -3.94
C THR A 122 -22.90 -5.64 -4.31
N ALA A 123 -22.34 -4.98 -5.32
CA ALA A 123 -20.94 -5.17 -5.72
C ALA A 123 -19.96 -4.78 -4.59
N GLN A 124 -20.22 -3.68 -3.88
CA GLN A 124 -19.39 -3.28 -2.73
C GLN A 124 -19.48 -4.28 -1.58
N LYS A 125 -20.69 -4.80 -1.29
CA LYS A 125 -20.92 -5.82 -0.26
C LYS A 125 -20.23 -7.14 -0.60
N GLU A 126 -20.18 -7.53 -1.87
CA GLU A 126 -19.45 -8.73 -2.28
C GLU A 126 -17.93 -8.54 -2.13
N LEU A 127 -17.41 -7.36 -2.51
CA LEU A 127 -15.99 -7.06 -2.47
C LEU A 127 -15.42 -6.96 -1.05
N TYR A 128 -16.10 -6.22 -0.17
CA TYR A 128 -15.62 -5.98 1.19
C TYR A 128 -16.21 -6.99 2.17
N ARG A 129 -15.35 -7.68 2.91
CA ARG A 129 -15.80 -8.55 4.01
C ARG A 129 -16.45 -7.71 5.11
N ASN A 130 -17.60 -8.16 5.61
CA ASN A 130 -18.19 -7.56 6.81
C ASN A 130 -17.23 -7.78 7.98
N LYS A 131 -17.08 -6.77 8.84
CA LYS A 131 -16.17 -6.78 10.01
C LYS A 131 -16.39 -7.95 10.99
N SER A 132 -17.49 -8.68 10.85
CA SER A 132 -17.97 -9.78 11.69
C SER A 132 -17.57 -11.18 11.20
N ASP A 133 -17.00 -11.34 10.00
CA ASP A 133 -16.57 -12.66 9.53
C ASP A 133 -15.13 -12.99 10.02
N PRO A 134 -14.91 -14.16 10.66
CA PRO A 134 -13.66 -14.53 11.32
C PRO A 134 -12.44 -14.62 10.40
#